data_AF-A0A382JH24-F1
#
_entry.id   AF-A0A382JH24-F1
#
_cell.length_a   1.000
_cell.length_b   1.000
_cell.length_c   1.000
_cell.angle_alpha   90.00
_cell.angle_beta   90.00
_cell.angle_gamma   90.00
#
_symmetry.space_group_name_H-M   'P 1'
#
loop_
_entity.id
_entity.type
_entity.pdbx_description
1 polymer ?
#
loop_
_entity_poly.entity_id
_entity_poly.type
_entity_poly.pdbx_seq_one_letter_code
_entity_poly.pdbx_strand_id
1 'polypeptide(L)' 'MIDIAILGSTKTALEYAHTTLDKTPSARITVYTEDAEVGFPEVPISEELVMSELMDSIPNNWYSSIPEGI' A
#
# COMPACT_ATOMS: atom_id res chain seq x y z
N MET A 1 8.24 18.45 18.49
CA MET A 1 7.35 17.35 18.05
C MET A 1 6.16 18.01 17.37
N ILE A 2 5.85 17.63 16.13
CA ILE A 2 4.76 18.22 15.35
C ILE A 2 3.65 17.19 15.28
N ASP A 3 2.42 17.60 15.63
CA ASP A 3 1.23 16.75 15.51
C ASP A 3 0.42 17.18 14.27
N ILE A 4 0.09 16.23 13.41
CA ILE A 4 -0.64 16.47 12.16
C ILE A 4 -1.85 15.54 12.10
N ALA A 5 -3.03 16.12 11.88
CA ALA A 5 -4.25 15.37 11.62
C ALA A 5 -4.61 15.48 10.14
N ILE A 6 -4.87 14.34 9.50
CA ILE A 6 -5.28 14.23 8.10
C ILE A 6 -6.68 13.65 8.06
N LEU A 7 -7.57 14.26 7.27
CA LEU A 7 -8.94 13.79 7.05
C LEU A 7 -9.03 13.12 5.67
N GLY A 8 -9.40 11.85 5.66
CA GLY A 8 -9.48 11.00 4.48
C GLY A 8 -8.18 10.24 4.17
N SER A 9 -8.32 9.18 3.36
CA SER A 9 -7.26 8.26 2.96
C SER A 9 -6.94 8.33 1.46
N THR A 10 -7.20 9.47 0.80
CA THR A 10 -6.84 9.62 -0.61
C THR A 10 -5.33 9.43 -0.81
N LYS A 11 -4.92 8.98 -2.01
CA LYS A 11 -3.50 8.80 -2.34
C LYS A 11 -2.66 10.03 -2.00
N THR A 12 -3.13 11.22 -2.35
CA THR A 12 -2.45 12.49 -2.06
C THR A 12 -2.31 12.76 -0.56
N ALA A 13 -3.32 12.40 0.24
CA ALA A 13 -3.27 12.56 1.69
C ALA A 13 -2.21 11.63 2.32
N LEU A 14 -2.14 10.38 1.86
CA LEU A 14 -1.14 9.41 2.31
C LEU A 14 0.28 9.78 1.84
N GLU A 15 0.44 10.21 0.59
CA GLU A 15 1.72 10.71 0.06
C GLU A 15 2.25 11.91 0.85
N TYR A 16 1.35 12.83 1.25
CA TYR A 16 1.71 13.96 2.11
C TYR A 16 2.18 13.49 3.50
N ALA A 17 1.50 12.52 4.10
CA ALA A 17 1.91 11.92 5.37
C ALA A 17 3.32 11.30 5.27
N HIS A 18 3.55 10.48 4.24
CA HIS A 18 4.84 9.85 3.99
C HIS A 18 5.97 10.87 3.79
N THR A 19 5.76 11.84 2.90
CA THR A 19 6.74 12.89 2.61
C THR A 19 7.09 13.71 3.87
N THR A 20 6.12 13.89 4.77
CA THR A 20 6.32 14.61 6.03
C THR A 20 7.15 13.80 7.00
N LEU A 21 6.91 12.49 7.11
CA LEU A 21 7.73 11.60 7.95
C LEU A 21 9.16 11.47 7.42
N ASP A 22 9.36 11.44 6.10
CA ASP A 22 10.69 11.42 5.50
C ASP A 22 11.51 12.66 5.88
N LYS A 23 10.88 13.84 5.87
CA LYS A 23 11.53 15.12 6.22
C LYS A 23 11.62 15.34 7.72
N THR A 24 10.67 14.81 8.49
CA THR A 24 10.58 15.03 9.94
C THR A 24 10.12 13.74 10.62
N PRO A 25 11.05 12.81 10.92
CA PRO A 25 10.71 11.52 11.51
C PRO A 25 10.12 11.59 12.93
N SER A 26 10.27 12.74 13.60
CA SER A 26 9.69 12.99 14.93
C SER A 26 8.27 13.56 14.88
N ALA A 27 7.70 13.75 13.68
CA ALA A 27 6.31 14.15 13.53
C ALA A 27 5.39 12.98 13.89
N ARG A 28 4.25 13.29 14.52
CA ARG A 28 3.18 12.33 14.77
C ARG A 28 2.03 12.66 13.83
N ILE A 29 1.69 11.71 12.96
CA ILE A 29 0.62 11.87 11.99
C ILE A 29 -0.53 10.95 12.35
N THR A 30 -1.74 11.48 12.41
CA THR A 30 -2.98 10.72 12.64
C THR A 30 -3.89 10.91 11.44
N VAL A 31 -4.24 9.80 10.78
CA VAL A 31 -5.15 9.79 9.64
C VAL A 31 -6.52 9.35 10.14
N TYR A 32 -7.54 10.18 9.94
CA TYR A 32 -8.93 9.88 10.21
C TYR A 32 -9.63 9.58 8.89
N THR A 33 -10.25 8.41 8.79
CA THR A 33 -10.93 7.99 7.58
C THR A 33 -12.07 7.05 7.93
N GLU A 34 -13.11 7.08 7.09
CA GLU A 34 -14.23 6.14 7.16
C GLU A 34 -13.89 4.79 6.53
N ASP A 35 -12.82 4.74 5.73
CA ASP A 35 -12.32 3.56 5.05
C ASP A 35 -11.74 2.55 6.07
N ALA A 36 -12.29 1.34 6.07
CA ALA A 36 -11.85 0.27 6.97
C ALA A 36 -10.54 -0.38 6.52
N GLU A 37 -10.17 -0.26 5.24
CA GLU A 37 -9.03 -0.95 4.62
C GLU A 37 -8.12 0.04 3.86
N VAL A 38 -7.75 1.14 4.51
CA VAL A 38 -6.88 2.18 3.95
C VAL A 38 -5.61 1.58 3.31
N GLY A 39 -5.44 1.83 2.01
CA GLY A 39 -4.30 1.32 1.24
C GLY A 39 -4.55 -0.02 0.54
N PHE A 40 -5.72 -0.63 0.76
CA PHE A 40 -6.21 -1.82 0.09
C PHE A 40 -7.54 -1.47 -0.57
N PRO A 41 -7.54 -1.04 -1.85
CA PRO A 41 -8.80 -0.71 -2.51
C PRO A 41 -9.68 -1.97 -2.62
N GLU A 42 -10.91 -1.91 -2.08
CA GLU A 42 -11.90 -3.00 -2.15
C GLU A 42 -12.19 -3.44 -3.60
N VAL A 43 -12.07 -2.48 -4.52
CA VAL A 43 -12.09 -2.76 -5.95
C VAL A 43 -10.64 -2.96 -6.36
N PRO A 44 -10.18 -4.18 -6.65
CA PRO A 44 -8.93 -4.30 -7.35
C PRO A 44 -9.11 -3.50 -8.65
N ILE A 45 -8.13 -2.68 -9.02
CA ILE A 45 -7.93 -2.38 -10.43
C ILE A 45 -7.51 -3.71 -11.06
N SER A 46 -8.45 -4.63 -11.20
CA SER A 46 -8.23 -5.95 -11.76
C SER A 46 -8.58 -5.82 -13.23
N GLU A 47 -7.56 -5.66 -14.05
CA GLU A 47 -7.45 -6.65 -15.12
C GLU A 47 -7.46 -8.02 -14.42
N GLU A 48 -8.41 -8.88 -14.76
CA GLU A 48 -8.46 -10.25 -14.24
C GLU A 48 -7.07 -10.88 -14.43
N LEU A 49 -6.31 -11.05 -13.34
CA LEU A 49 -4.97 -11.61 -13.42
C LEU A 49 -5.10 -13.12 -13.45
N VAL A 50 -4.95 -13.70 -14.64
CA VAL A 50 -4.93 -15.15 -14.81
C VAL A 50 -3.61 -15.67 -14.25
N MET A 51 -3.67 -16.52 -13.22
CA MET A 51 -2.50 -17.06 -12.53
C MET A 51 -1.47 -17.68 -13.48
N SER A 52 -1.90 -18.33 -14.56
CA SER A 52 -1.00 -18.88 -15.57
C SER A 52 -0.21 -17.79 -16.32
N GLU A 53 -0.85 -16.70 -16.70
CA GLU A 53 -0.20 -15.60 -17.43
C GLU A 53 0.80 -14.88 -16.53
N LEU A 54 0.47 -14.71 -15.24
CA LEU A 54 1.40 -14.17 -14.26
C LEU A 54 2.62 -15.08 -14.10
N MET A 55 2.41 -16.40 -14.00
CA MET A 55 3.51 -17.37 -13.88
C MET A 55 4.40 -17.41 -15.12
N ASP A 56 3.82 -17.27 -16.32
CA ASP A 56 4.58 -17.20 -17.58
C ASP A 56 5.39 -15.88 -17.71
N SER A 57 4.96 -14.82 -17.02
CA SER A 57 5.67 -13.53 -16.99
C SER A 57 6.85 -13.49 -16.01
N ILE A 58 6.92 -14.44 -15.07
CA ILE A 58 8.00 -14.54 -14.08
C ILE A 58 9.29 -14.99 -14.78
N PRO A 59 10.38 -14.19 -14.76
CA PRO A 59 11.64 -14.61 -15.34
C PRO A 59 12.18 -15.89 -14.69
N ASN A 60 12.75 -16.79 -15.51
CA ASN A 60 13.30 -18.07 -15.05
C ASN A 60 14.40 -17.96 -13.98
N ASN A 61 14.97 -16.77 -13.79
CA ASN A 61 15.97 -16.47 -12.75
C ASN A 61 15.38 -15.85 -11.49
N TRP A 62 14.05 -15.72 -11.40
CA TRP A 62 13.38 -15.29 -10.17
C TRP A 62 13.49 -16.40 -9.12
N TYR A 63 14.23 -16.12 -8.06
CA TYR A 63 14.29 -16.96 -6.87
C TYR A 63 13.27 -16.47 -5.84
N SER A 64 12.21 -17.24 -5.60
CA SER A 64 11.27 -17.00 -4.51
C SER A 64 10.77 -18.34 -3.96
N SER A 65 10.49 -18.38 -2.67
CA SER A 65 9.84 -19.53 -2.03
C SER A 65 8.32 -19.30 -2.08
N ILE A 66 7.60 -20.09 -2.87
CA ILE A 66 6.14 -20.16 -2.75
C ILE A 66 5.87 -20.84 -1.39
N PRO A 67 5.17 -20.17 -0.45
CA PRO A 67 4.78 -20.82 0.79
C PRO A 67 3.88 -22.00 0.47
N GLU A 68 4.26 -23.21 0.89
CA GLU A 68 3.31 -24.33 0.92
C GLU A 68 2.23 -23.98 1.95
N GLY A 69 0.98 -23.84 1.50
CA GLY A 69 -0.16 -23.61 2.37
C GLY A 69 -0.36 -24.77 3.34
N ILE A 70 -0.91 -24.47 4.53
CA ILE A 70 -1.32 -25.45 5.55
C ILE A 70 -2.60 -26.15 5.10
#